data_AF-A0A4V1T4N5-F1
#
_entry.id   AF-A0A4V1T4N5-F1
#
_cell.length_a   1.000
_cell.length_b   1.000
_cell.length_c   1.000
_cell.angle_alpha   90.00
_cell.angle_beta   90.00
_cell.angle_gamma   90.00
#
_symmetry.space_group_name_H-M   'P 1'
#
loop_
_entity.id
_entity.type
_entity.pdbx_description
1 polymer ?
#
loop_
_entity_poly.entity_id
_entity_poly.type
_entity_poly.pdbx_seq_one_letter_code
_entity_poly.pdbx_strand_id
1 'polypeptide(L)'
;MQALSKQKYILFFLLFFCVLVGFGGKSQAMQKTVDTISTSDVQFSDLPADTQTTKVAPPKKEAVKEASHKIETKEVQQSMWAIFLAGLFGGFAALIMPCIFPMLPLTVSYFTKTAQSRGSAITKAIIYGLSIIVIYVAFGLIITVIFGADALNDLATNGVFNLVFFLLLIVFAVSFFGAFEITLPSAWANKMDEQSDKGGFLGLFFMAATLALVSFSCTGPIIGTLLVQAATSGALLGPAVGMFGFSLALAIPFALFAMFPSWLNSLPKSGGWLNSVKVVLGFLELALALKFLSNVDLAYHWEWFDREIFLVLWIVIFGLMGIYLLGKLKFSHDSPVEHVTIPRLFLSIIVLAFTVYMIPGLWGAPLKSISAFLPPLQTQDFDLYTPSISGNRQSSTQNNDNTTHKYADIFKAPLGLNAFFDYDEALASAKKNHKPIMIDFTGHACVNCRKMEASVWTDKAVYNLISNDFVLLQLYVDDKTELPTAEQTVNAQGKKLTTIGKKWSDFQASKFKANSQPFYVLLDDNGNLLVQPQGADYNADNYKAFLQSGLDAFKKL
;
A
#
# COMPACT_ATOMS: atom_id res chain seq x y z
N MET A 1 -33.68 4.79 -34.13
CA MET A 1 -32.37 5.25 -33.62
C MET A 1 -32.20 5.19 -32.09
N GLN A 2 -33.26 5.14 -31.26
CA GLN A 2 -33.11 5.05 -29.79
C GLN A 2 -32.68 3.66 -29.25
N ALA A 3 -32.96 2.56 -29.97
CA ALA A 3 -32.57 1.21 -29.54
C ALA A 3 -31.04 0.97 -29.62
N LEU A 4 -30.39 1.51 -30.64
CA LEU A 4 -28.93 1.41 -30.83
C LEU A 4 -28.12 2.20 -29.78
N SER A 5 -28.71 3.25 -29.19
CA SER A 5 -28.09 4.02 -28.10
C SER A 5 -28.10 3.22 -26.78
N LYS A 6 -29.25 2.64 -26.40
CA LYS A 6 -29.35 1.78 -25.21
C LYS A 6 -28.42 0.57 -25.27
N GLN A 7 -28.24 -0.02 -26.45
CA GLN A 7 -27.35 -1.18 -26.62
C GLN A 7 -25.88 -0.82 -26.40
N LYS A 8 -25.45 0.40 -26.79
CA LYS A 8 -24.09 0.89 -26.51
C LYS A 8 -23.85 1.18 -25.03
N TYR A 9 -24.84 1.72 -24.31
CA TYR A 9 -24.75 1.91 -22.87
C TYR A 9 -24.73 0.59 -22.11
N ILE A 10 -25.55 -0.40 -22.51
CA ILE A 10 -25.53 -1.75 -21.94
C ILE A 10 -24.19 -2.42 -22.21
N LEU A 11 -23.62 -2.26 -23.41
CA LEU A 11 -22.30 -2.82 -23.74
C LEU A 11 -21.17 -2.12 -22.96
N PHE A 12 -21.25 -0.81 -22.76
CA PHE A 12 -20.31 -0.05 -21.93
C PHE A 12 -20.44 -0.44 -20.44
N PHE A 13 -21.66 -0.65 -19.94
CA PHE A 13 -21.90 -1.11 -18.57
C PHE A 13 -21.47 -2.58 -18.39
N LEU A 14 -21.66 -3.44 -19.39
CA LEU A 14 -21.16 -4.83 -19.40
C LEU A 14 -19.64 -4.89 -19.50
N LEU A 15 -19.01 -4.00 -20.28
CA LEU A 15 -17.55 -3.86 -20.30
C LEU A 15 -17.03 -3.33 -18.96
N PHE A 16 -17.69 -2.35 -18.37
CA PHE A 16 -17.37 -1.82 -17.04
C PHE A 16 -17.54 -2.88 -15.95
N PHE A 17 -18.59 -3.71 -16.06
CA PHE A 17 -18.86 -4.82 -15.14
C PHE A 17 -17.92 -6.01 -15.37
N CYS A 18 -17.55 -6.34 -16.61
CA CYS A 18 -16.52 -7.34 -16.90
C CYS A 18 -15.13 -6.91 -16.44
N VAL A 19 -14.82 -5.61 -16.48
CA VAL A 19 -13.59 -5.07 -15.90
C VAL A 19 -13.66 -5.17 -14.37
N LEU A 20 -14.78 -4.84 -13.73
CA LEU A 20 -14.95 -4.98 -12.28
C LEU A 20 -14.95 -6.44 -11.79
N VAL A 21 -15.58 -7.36 -12.52
CA VAL A 21 -15.64 -8.80 -12.17
C VAL A 21 -14.34 -9.51 -12.58
N GLY A 22 -13.66 -9.08 -13.65
CA GLY A 22 -12.33 -9.56 -14.02
C GLY A 22 -11.24 -9.19 -13.01
N PHE A 23 -11.47 -8.17 -12.17
CA PHE A 23 -10.63 -7.80 -11.04
C PHE A 23 -10.89 -8.65 -9.77
N GLY A 24 -11.95 -9.47 -9.74
CA GLY A 24 -12.29 -10.36 -8.62
C GLY A 24 -11.84 -11.81 -8.76
N GLY A 25 -11.12 -12.17 -9.83
CA GLY A 25 -10.87 -13.58 -10.17
C GLY A 25 -9.64 -13.82 -11.02
N LYS A 26 -8.45 -13.60 -10.45
CA LYS A 26 -7.27 -14.37 -10.82
C LYS A 26 -6.70 -15.06 -9.58
N SER A 27 -7.49 -15.98 -9.01
CA SER A 27 -6.86 -17.20 -8.50
C SER A 27 -6.17 -17.84 -9.69
N GLN A 28 -4.85 -17.99 -9.60
CA GLN A 28 -4.17 -18.98 -10.41
C GLN A 28 -4.76 -20.35 -10.02
N ALA A 29 -5.75 -20.81 -10.77
CA ALA A 29 -5.92 -22.22 -10.99
C ALA A 29 -4.70 -22.66 -11.80
N MET A 30 -3.58 -22.89 -11.10
CA MET A 30 -2.55 -23.75 -11.65
C MET A 30 -3.21 -25.12 -11.75
N GLN A 31 -3.45 -25.50 -13.01
CA GLN A 31 -3.82 -26.82 -13.45
C GLN A 31 -3.16 -27.85 -12.54
N LYS A 32 -3.97 -28.56 -11.75
CA LYS A 32 -3.56 -29.77 -11.05
C LYS A 32 -3.36 -30.85 -12.13
N THR A 33 -2.24 -30.82 -12.84
CA THR A 33 -1.74 -32.02 -13.51
C THR A 33 -1.24 -32.92 -12.39
N VAL A 34 -2.12 -33.86 -12.05
CA VAL A 34 -1.77 -35.08 -11.34
C VAL A 34 -0.68 -35.74 -12.17
N ASP A 35 0.57 -35.66 -11.71
CA ASP A 35 1.63 -36.56 -12.16
C ASP A 35 1.23 -37.97 -11.73
N THR A 36 0.45 -38.61 -12.61
CA THR A 36 0.21 -40.03 -12.56
C THR A 36 1.50 -40.67 -13.00
N ILE A 37 2.30 -41.12 -12.03
CA ILE A 37 3.47 -41.95 -12.28
C ILE A 37 2.96 -43.19 -13.02
N SER A 38 3.22 -43.27 -14.32
CA SER A 38 2.95 -44.46 -15.12
C SER A 38 3.96 -45.53 -14.72
N THR A 39 3.53 -46.46 -13.88
CA THR A 39 4.28 -47.65 -13.47
C THR A 39 4.22 -48.71 -14.58
N SER A 40 4.93 -48.49 -15.68
CA SER A 40 5.03 -49.46 -16.78
C SER A 40 6.45 -49.94 -17.09
N ASP A 41 7.49 -49.45 -16.41
CA ASP A 41 8.87 -49.94 -16.57
C ASP A 41 9.54 -50.23 -15.22
N VAL A 42 8.91 -51.10 -14.43
CA VAL A 42 9.58 -51.78 -13.31
C VAL A 42 10.04 -53.15 -13.79
N GLN A 43 11.28 -53.25 -14.24
CA GLN A 43 11.99 -54.52 -14.27
C GLN A 43 12.56 -54.79 -12.87
N PHE A 44 11.95 -55.73 -12.16
CA PHE A 44 12.52 -56.32 -10.96
C PHE A 44 13.75 -57.13 -11.36
N SER A 45 14.92 -56.76 -10.82
CA SER A 45 16.13 -57.59 -10.86
C SER A 45 16.37 -58.13 -9.45
N ASP A 46 16.48 -59.46 -9.38
CA ASP A 46 16.63 -60.23 -8.16
C ASP A 46 17.98 -59.94 -7.47
N LEU A 47 17.92 -59.81 -6.14
CA LEU A 47 19.08 -59.77 -5.25
C LEU A 47 19.76 -61.15 -5.21
N PRO A 48 21.10 -61.23 -5.29
CA PRO A 48 21.85 -62.31 -4.67
C PRO A 48 22.28 -61.90 -3.26
N ALA A 49 21.99 -62.78 -2.31
CA ALA A 49 22.64 -62.80 -1.01
C ALA A 49 24.10 -63.25 -1.21
N ASP A 50 25.07 -62.46 -0.77
CA ASP A 50 26.21 -63.02 -0.04
C ASP A 50 27.00 -62.01 0.79
N THR A 51 27.38 -62.51 1.95
CA THR A 51 28.16 -61.99 3.08
C THR A 51 29.49 -61.35 2.68
N GLN A 52 29.88 -60.22 3.29
CA GLN A 52 31.16 -60.06 4.02
C GLN A 52 31.37 -58.67 4.66
N THR A 53 31.69 -58.74 5.95
CA THR A 53 32.26 -57.71 6.83
C THR A 53 33.58 -57.11 6.32
N THR A 54 33.79 -55.80 6.46
CA THR A 54 35.13 -55.24 6.75
C THR A 54 35.08 -53.87 7.45
N LYS A 55 35.47 -53.92 8.73
CA LYS A 55 36.31 -53.01 9.54
C LYS A 55 36.33 -51.49 9.29
N VAL A 56 36.07 -50.79 10.41
CA VAL A 56 36.34 -49.38 10.77
C VAL A 56 37.84 -49.01 10.72
N ALA A 57 38.14 -47.77 10.29
CA ALA A 57 39.33 -47.01 10.70
C ALA A 57 38.97 -45.52 10.96
N PRO A 58 39.66 -44.80 11.90
CA PRO A 58 39.22 -43.53 12.48
C PRO A 58 39.73 -42.27 11.72
N PRO A 59 39.33 -41.05 12.12
CA PRO A 59 39.27 -39.87 11.24
C PRO A 59 40.62 -39.15 11.11
N LYS A 60 40.89 -38.59 9.92
CA LYS A 60 41.89 -37.53 9.73
C LYS A 60 41.25 -36.17 9.96
N LYS A 61 41.81 -35.43 10.91
CA LYS A 61 41.64 -34.00 11.11
C LYS A 61 42.22 -33.26 9.90
N GLU A 62 41.39 -32.48 9.22
CA GLU A 62 41.85 -31.33 8.42
C GLU A 62 41.01 -30.10 8.75
N ALA A 63 41.70 -28.96 8.71
CA ALA A 63 41.42 -27.73 9.42
C ALA A 63 40.13 -27.02 8.99
N VAL A 64 39.46 -26.43 9.99
CA VAL A 64 38.45 -25.39 9.83
C VAL A 64 39.09 -24.21 9.09
N LYS A 65 38.72 -24.02 7.83
CA LYS A 65 38.81 -22.72 7.16
C LYS A 65 37.47 -22.04 7.36
N GLU A 66 37.48 -20.90 8.05
CA GLU A 66 36.39 -19.93 8.06
C GLU A 66 36.04 -19.58 6.61
N ALA A 67 34.94 -20.15 6.13
CA ALA A 67 34.31 -19.74 4.89
C ALA A 67 33.31 -18.65 5.24
N SER A 68 33.75 -17.39 5.15
CA SER A 68 32.87 -16.23 5.03
C SER A 68 31.92 -16.47 3.85
N HIS A 69 30.69 -16.87 4.16
CA HIS A 69 29.64 -17.13 3.18
C HIS A 69 29.21 -15.79 2.57
N LYS A 70 29.83 -15.42 1.44
CA LYS A 70 29.32 -14.35 0.60
C LYS A 70 28.08 -14.91 -0.10
N ILE A 71 26.91 -14.64 0.46
CA ILE A 71 25.64 -15.08 -0.13
C ILE A 71 25.37 -14.17 -1.34
N GLU A 72 25.56 -14.70 -2.54
CA GLU A 72 25.11 -14.06 -3.77
C GLU A 72 23.58 -13.98 -3.76
N THR A 73 23.06 -12.76 -3.92
CA THR A 73 21.64 -12.46 -4.07
C THR A 73 21.14 -13.13 -5.35
N LYS A 74 20.33 -14.19 -5.24
CA LYS A 74 19.51 -14.63 -6.37
C LYS A 74 18.38 -13.62 -6.54
N GLU A 75 18.64 -12.58 -7.32
CA GLU A 75 17.65 -11.62 -7.77
C GLU A 75 16.56 -12.36 -8.56
N VAL A 76 15.31 -12.27 -8.12
CA VAL A 76 14.17 -12.64 -8.97
C VAL A 76 14.11 -11.56 -10.05
N GLN A 77 14.69 -11.87 -11.21
CA GLN A 77 14.78 -10.96 -12.35
C GLN A 77 13.38 -10.72 -12.93
N GLN A 78 12.61 -9.82 -12.33
CA GLN A 78 11.37 -9.36 -12.92
C GLN A 78 11.71 -8.60 -14.20
N SER A 79 11.14 -9.05 -15.32
CA SER A 79 11.31 -8.38 -16.61
C SER A 79 10.86 -6.92 -16.50
N MET A 80 11.63 -5.99 -17.07
CA MET A 80 11.27 -4.56 -17.15
C MET A 80 9.87 -4.35 -17.76
N TRP A 81 9.45 -5.26 -18.62
CA TRP A 81 8.09 -5.29 -19.16
C TRP A 81 7.03 -5.55 -18.08
N ALA A 82 7.29 -6.44 -17.13
CA ALA A 82 6.36 -6.73 -16.04
C ALA A 82 6.18 -5.50 -15.14
N ILE A 83 7.27 -4.78 -14.83
CA ILE A 83 7.23 -3.54 -14.04
C ILE A 83 6.50 -2.42 -14.81
N PHE A 84 6.75 -2.29 -16.11
CA PHE A 84 6.02 -1.32 -16.95
C PHE A 84 4.52 -1.62 -16.97
N LEU A 85 4.13 -2.89 -17.18
CA LEU A 85 2.72 -3.31 -17.18
C LEU A 85 2.06 -3.09 -15.82
N ALA A 86 2.76 -3.44 -14.73
CA ALA A 86 2.28 -3.18 -13.37
C ALA A 86 2.05 -1.68 -13.15
N GLY A 87 3.00 -0.83 -13.59
CA GLY A 87 2.84 0.63 -13.57
C GLY A 87 1.65 1.10 -14.38
N LEU A 88 1.49 0.61 -15.62
CA LEU A 88 0.39 0.94 -16.52
C LEU A 88 -0.97 0.61 -15.89
N PHE A 89 -1.13 -0.60 -15.33
CA PHE A 89 -2.36 -0.98 -14.63
C PHE A 89 -2.59 -0.14 -13.36
N GLY A 90 -1.52 0.15 -12.61
CA GLY A 90 -1.58 1.05 -11.45
C GLY A 90 -2.06 2.45 -11.81
N GLY A 91 -1.60 3.00 -12.94
CA GLY A 91 -2.01 4.31 -13.43
C GLY A 91 -3.48 4.33 -13.88
N PHE A 92 -3.97 3.27 -14.53
CA PHE A 92 -5.40 3.17 -14.84
C PHE A 92 -6.26 3.05 -13.58
N ALA A 93 -5.81 2.29 -12.58
CA ALA A 93 -6.49 2.21 -11.29
C ALA A 93 -6.53 3.57 -10.57
N ALA A 94 -5.45 4.34 -10.68
CA ALA A 94 -5.36 5.68 -10.10
C ALA A 94 -6.40 6.65 -10.65
N LEU A 95 -6.83 6.55 -11.92
CA LEU A 95 -7.86 7.43 -12.50
C LEU A 95 -9.21 7.38 -11.76
N ILE A 96 -9.51 6.25 -11.13
CA ILE A 96 -10.75 6.04 -10.38
C ILE A 96 -10.63 6.62 -8.96
N MET A 97 -9.41 6.96 -8.52
CA MET A 97 -9.19 7.53 -7.20
C MET A 97 -9.84 8.91 -7.10
N PRO A 98 -10.46 9.21 -5.96
CA PRO A 98 -11.34 10.35 -5.82
C PRO A 98 -10.63 11.71 -5.87
N CYS A 99 -9.29 11.78 -5.81
CA CYS A 99 -8.55 13.04 -6.01
C CYS A 99 -8.15 13.31 -7.49
N ILE A 100 -8.19 12.31 -8.38
CA ILE A 100 -7.85 12.47 -9.81
C ILE A 100 -9.12 12.74 -10.63
N PHE A 101 -10.19 12.01 -10.34
CA PHE A 101 -11.48 12.15 -11.02
C PHE A 101 -12.05 13.60 -11.03
N PRO A 102 -12.00 14.39 -9.93
CA PRO A 102 -12.48 15.78 -9.87
C PRO A 102 -11.71 16.72 -10.80
N MET A 103 -10.43 16.42 -11.02
CA MET A 103 -9.55 17.23 -11.85
C MET A 103 -9.84 17.03 -13.34
N LEU A 104 -10.52 15.93 -13.72
CA LEU A 104 -10.85 15.66 -15.12
C LEU A 104 -11.82 16.72 -15.69
N PRO A 105 -12.97 17.03 -15.07
CA PRO A 105 -13.82 18.14 -15.51
C PRO A 105 -13.13 19.51 -15.48
N LEU A 106 -12.31 19.79 -14.47
CA LEU A 106 -11.56 21.07 -14.37
C LEU A 106 -10.57 21.22 -15.54
N THR A 107 -9.85 20.14 -15.87
CA THR A 107 -8.93 20.11 -17.00
C THR A 107 -9.69 20.35 -18.31
N VAL A 108 -10.82 19.67 -18.53
CA VAL A 108 -11.61 19.89 -19.74
C VAL A 108 -12.19 21.31 -19.79
N SER A 109 -12.63 21.88 -18.66
CA SER A 109 -13.13 23.27 -18.60
C SER A 109 -12.04 24.28 -19.00
N TYR A 110 -10.80 24.04 -18.58
CA TYR A 110 -9.66 24.86 -18.99
C TYR A 110 -9.41 24.77 -20.50
N PHE A 111 -9.34 23.56 -21.06
CA PHE A 111 -9.09 23.36 -22.50
C PHE A 111 -10.26 23.78 -23.41
N THR A 112 -11.51 23.68 -22.94
CA THR A 112 -12.68 24.19 -23.69
C THR A 112 -12.67 25.71 -23.83
N LYS A 113 -12.19 26.45 -22.82
CA LYS A 113 -12.07 27.91 -22.88
C LYS A 113 -10.85 28.39 -23.67
N THR A 114 -9.76 27.62 -23.62
CA THR A 114 -8.43 28.01 -24.14
C THR A 114 -8.19 27.59 -25.62
N ALA A 115 -9.09 26.79 -26.21
CA ALA A 115 -8.93 26.25 -27.57
C ALA A 115 -9.69 27.07 -28.63
N GLN A 116 -8.99 28.01 -29.29
CA GLN A 116 -9.52 28.75 -30.45
C GLN A 116 -9.59 27.91 -31.74
N SER A 117 -8.77 26.85 -31.89
CA SER A 117 -8.75 25.98 -33.08
C SER A 117 -8.41 24.52 -32.76
N ARG A 118 -8.87 23.58 -33.59
CA ARG A 118 -8.66 22.13 -33.40
C ARG A 118 -7.17 21.74 -33.36
N GLY A 119 -6.34 22.39 -34.16
CA GLY A 119 -4.89 22.17 -34.16
C GLY A 119 -4.23 22.65 -32.87
N SER A 120 -4.59 23.84 -32.39
CA SER A 120 -4.10 24.37 -31.11
C SER A 120 -4.50 23.48 -29.93
N ALA A 121 -5.73 22.94 -29.93
CA ALA A 121 -6.20 22.00 -28.91
C ALA A 121 -5.36 20.71 -28.85
N ILE A 122 -5.04 20.11 -30.01
CA ILE A 122 -4.22 18.89 -30.09
C ILE A 122 -2.81 19.17 -29.56
N THR A 123 -2.16 20.27 -29.99
CA THR A 123 -0.81 20.62 -29.55
C THR A 123 -0.76 20.86 -28.04
N LYS A 124 -1.70 21.64 -27.49
CA LYS A 124 -1.77 21.91 -26.05
C LYS A 124 -2.04 20.62 -25.25
N ALA A 125 -2.89 19.72 -25.76
CA ALA A 125 -3.19 18.42 -25.14
C ALA A 125 -1.97 17.48 -25.11
N ILE A 126 -1.20 17.40 -26.20
CA ILE A 126 0.02 16.58 -26.26
C ILE A 126 1.07 17.12 -25.28
N ILE A 127 1.27 18.43 -25.25
CA ILE A 127 2.23 19.06 -24.33
C ILE A 127 1.82 18.85 -22.87
N TYR A 128 0.52 18.92 -22.57
CA TYR A 128 0.01 18.61 -21.24
C TYR A 128 0.24 17.14 -20.86
N GLY A 129 -0.09 16.19 -21.73
CA GLY A 129 0.17 14.77 -21.49
C GLY A 129 1.65 14.46 -21.33
N LEU A 130 2.52 15.06 -22.15
CA LEU A 130 3.97 14.91 -22.04
C LEU A 130 4.50 15.53 -20.75
N SER A 131 3.95 16.66 -20.32
CA SER A 131 4.30 17.29 -19.03
C SER A 131 3.97 16.37 -17.86
N ILE A 132 2.80 15.71 -17.86
CA ILE A 132 2.43 14.73 -16.82
C ILE A 132 3.48 13.61 -16.76
N ILE A 133 3.85 13.03 -17.91
CA ILE A 133 4.84 11.95 -17.98
C ILE A 133 6.20 12.42 -17.43
N VAL A 134 6.69 13.56 -17.91
CA VAL A 134 7.99 14.11 -17.48
C VAL A 134 7.97 14.39 -15.99
N ILE A 135 6.91 15.00 -15.45
CA ILE A 135 6.83 15.36 -14.02
C ILE A 135 6.79 14.10 -13.14
N TYR A 136 6.01 13.08 -13.48
CA TYR A 136 5.93 11.85 -12.67
C TYR A 136 7.22 11.03 -12.73
N VAL A 137 7.83 10.91 -13.91
CA VAL A 137 9.11 10.22 -14.07
C VAL A 137 10.22 11.00 -13.36
N ALA A 138 10.24 12.33 -13.51
CA ALA A 138 11.18 13.20 -12.81
C ALA A 138 10.97 13.10 -11.29
N PHE A 139 9.74 13.15 -10.78
CA PHE A 139 9.49 12.91 -9.36
C PHE A 139 9.99 11.54 -8.93
N GLY A 140 9.64 10.46 -9.64
CA GLY A 140 10.12 9.12 -9.32
C GLY A 140 11.65 8.99 -9.29
N LEU A 141 12.36 9.65 -10.21
CA LEU A 141 13.82 9.65 -10.29
C LEU A 141 14.48 10.58 -9.27
N ILE A 142 14.03 11.83 -9.17
CA ILE A 142 14.54 12.84 -8.24
C ILE A 142 14.41 12.31 -6.82
N ILE A 143 13.27 11.74 -6.51
CA ILE A 143 13.00 11.22 -5.19
C ILE A 143 13.90 10.02 -4.86
N THR A 144 14.10 9.11 -5.81
CA THR A 144 14.99 7.95 -5.59
C THR A 144 16.47 8.36 -5.50
N VAL A 145 16.92 9.36 -6.28
CA VAL A 145 18.33 9.78 -6.37
C VAL A 145 18.73 10.82 -5.33
N ILE A 146 17.90 11.85 -5.11
CA ILE A 146 18.25 13.01 -4.26
C ILE A 146 17.86 12.77 -2.79
N PHE A 147 16.66 12.24 -2.58
CA PHE A 147 16.04 12.16 -1.26
C PHE A 147 16.29 10.80 -0.59
N GLY A 148 16.57 9.76 -1.38
CA GLY A 148 16.60 8.39 -0.88
C GLY A 148 15.21 7.94 -0.41
N ALA A 149 15.05 6.66 -0.12
CA ALA A 149 13.77 6.11 0.33
C ALA A 149 13.29 6.71 1.67
N ASP A 150 14.20 7.20 2.52
CA ASP A 150 13.85 7.73 3.83
C ASP A 150 13.11 9.06 3.76
N ALA A 151 13.47 9.97 2.85
CA ALA A 151 12.81 11.28 2.81
C ALA A 151 11.41 11.21 2.19
N LEU A 152 11.14 10.24 1.32
CA LEU A 152 9.77 9.89 0.95
C LEU A 152 8.96 9.44 2.14
N ASN A 153 9.52 8.51 2.90
CA ASN A 153 8.86 7.96 4.05
C ASN A 153 8.61 9.05 5.10
N ASP A 154 9.60 9.91 5.35
CA ASP A 154 9.48 11.07 6.24
C ASP A 154 8.40 12.06 5.77
N LEU A 155 8.30 12.33 4.47
CA LEU A 155 7.27 13.22 3.92
C LEU A 155 5.87 12.59 3.99
N ALA A 156 5.75 11.31 3.62
CA ALA A 156 4.50 10.55 3.66
C ALA A 156 3.98 10.33 5.09
N THR A 157 4.88 10.26 6.07
CA THR A 157 4.56 10.12 7.50
C THR A 157 4.55 11.45 8.24
N ASN A 158 4.79 12.58 7.54
CA ASN A 158 4.80 13.88 8.16
C ASN A 158 3.39 14.27 8.62
N GLY A 159 3.21 14.52 9.91
CA GLY A 159 1.88 14.82 10.43
C GLY A 159 1.33 16.18 9.97
N VAL A 160 2.17 17.20 9.78
CA VAL A 160 1.72 18.49 9.21
C VAL A 160 1.24 18.32 7.77
N PHE A 161 2.00 17.60 6.95
CA PHE A 161 1.62 17.31 5.57
C PHE A 161 0.31 16.52 5.52
N ASN A 162 0.21 15.41 6.27
CA ASN A 162 -1.02 14.61 6.33
C ASN A 162 -2.22 15.42 6.87
N LEU A 163 -2.03 16.32 7.83
CA LEU A 163 -3.10 17.19 8.35
C LEU A 163 -3.59 18.19 7.28
N VAL A 164 -2.68 18.80 6.52
CA VAL A 164 -3.04 19.68 5.39
C VAL A 164 -3.84 18.91 4.34
N PHE A 165 -3.41 17.69 4.01
CA PHE A 165 -4.15 16.83 3.07
C PHE A 165 -5.51 16.42 3.62
N PHE A 166 -5.61 16.06 4.89
CA PHE A 166 -6.89 15.80 5.55
C PHE A 166 -7.85 16.99 5.38
N LEU A 167 -7.43 18.20 5.74
CA LEU A 167 -8.26 19.40 5.61
C LEU A 167 -8.65 19.69 4.15
N LEU A 168 -7.72 19.50 3.22
CA LEU A 168 -7.97 19.68 1.79
C LEU A 168 -9.01 18.68 1.26
N LEU A 169 -8.90 17.40 1.62
CA LEU A 169 -9.87 16.36 1.22
C LEU A 169 -11.25 16.60 1.86
N ILE A 170 -11.31 17.09 3.10
CA ILE A 170 -12.56 17.51 3.74
C ILE A 170 -13.22 18.65 2.95
N VAL A 171 -12.45 19.67 2.56
CA VAL A 171 -12.96 20.79 1.74
C VAL A 171 -13.50 20.29 0.40
N PHE A 172 -12.82 19.35 -0.26
CA PHE A 172 -13.31 18.73 -1.49
C PHE A 172 -14.55 17.86 -1.28
N ALA A 173 -14.61 17.06 -0.22
CA ALA A 173 -15.79 16.27 0.11
C ALA A 173 -17.02 17.18 0.35
N VAL A 174 -16.85 18.27 1.10
CA VAL A 174 -17.89 19.27 1.35
C VAL A 174 -18.31 19.98 0.05
N SER A 175 -17.36 20.28 -0.84
CA SER A 175 -17.68 20.81 -2.17
C SER A 175 -18.52 19.82 -2.99
N PHE A 176 -18.22 18.53 -2.91
CA PHE A 176 -18.95 17.48 -3.62
C PHE A 176 -20.34 17.16 -3.07
N PHE A 177 -20.57 17.38 -1.78
CA PHE A 177 -21.92 17.39 -1.21
C PHE A 177 -22.73 18.62 -1.64
N GLY A 178 -22.11 19.59 -2.33
CA GLY A 178 -22.77 20.74 -2.92
C GLY A 178 -22.92 21.92 -1.96
N ALA A 179 -22.10 22.01 -0.90
CA ALA A 179 -22.08 23.20 -0.05
C ALA A 179 -21.54 24.44 -0.79
N PHE A 180 -20.55 24.24 -1.66
CA PHE A 180 -20.01 25.24 -2.58
C PHE A 180 -19.36 24.54 -3.77
N GLU A 181 -19.42 25.14 -4.97
CA GLU A 181 -18.66 24.65 -6.13
C GLU A 181 -17.30 25.36 -6.17
N ILE A 182 -16.21 24.60 -6.12
CA ILE A 182 -14.86 25.13 -6.35
C ILE A 182 -14.73 25.43 -7.85
N THR A 183 -15.20 26.60 -8.24
CA THR A 183 -14.93 27.17 -9.55
C THR A 183 -13.71 28.07 -9.41
N LEU A 184 -12.76 27.96 -10.35
CA LEU A 184 -11.66 28.92 -10.44
C LEU A 184 -12.27 30.33 -10.52
N PRO A 185 -11.91 31.26 -9.61
CA PRO A 185 -12.38 32.63 -9.68
C PRO A 185 -12.13 33.17 -11.09
N SER A 186 -13.12 33.83 -11.69
CA SER A 186 -13.01 34.36 -13.07
C SER A 186 -11.78 35.25 -13.24
N ALA A 187 -11.35 35.95 -12.19
CA ALA A 187 -10.12 36.72 -12.17
C ALA A 187 -8.84 35.87 -12.40
N TRP A 188 -8.77 34.66 -11.83
CA TRP A 188 -7.64 33.74 -12.02
C TRP A 188 -7.69 33.09 -13.40
N ALA A 189 -8.88 32.66 -13.82
CA ALA A 189 -9.08 32.10 -15.16
C ALA A 189 -8.70 33.12 -16.26
N ASN A 190 -9.15 34.37 -16.13
CA ASN A 190 -8.84 35.43 -17.11
C ASN A 190 -7.36 35.84 -17.09
N LYS A 191 -6.71 35.85 -15.91
CA LYS A 191 -5.28 36.16 -15.78
C LYS A 191 -4.39 35.04 -16.33
N MET A 192 -4.83 33.79 -16.20
CA MET A 192 -4.19 32.63 -16.84
C MET A 192 -4.39 32.64 -18.36
N ASP A 193 -5.53 33.11 -18.85
CA ASP A 193 -5.83 33.26 -20.28
C ASP A 193 -4.96 34.37 -20.91
N GLU A 194 -4.84 35.52 -20.24
CA GLU A 194 -3.98 36.64 -20.67
C GLU A 194 -2.48 36.27 -20.66
N GLN A 195 -2.05 35.41 -19.72
CA GLN A 195 -0.69 34.83 -19.74
C GLN A 195 -0.52 33.69 -20.74
N SER A 196 -1.60 32.99 -21.11
CA SER A 196 -1.58 31.95 -22.15
C SER A 196 -1.29 32.54 -23.53
N ASP A 197 -1.75 33.76 -23.81
CA ASP A 197 -1.51 34.47 -25.09
C ASP A 197 -0.07 34.98 -25.28
N LYS A 198 0.76 35.01 -24.23
CA LYS A 198 2.17 35.45 -24.31
C LYS A 198 3.20 34.32 -24.27
N GLY A 199 2.78 33.06 -24.13
CA GLY A 199 3.70 31.91 -24.13
C GLY A 199 3.16 30.64 -23.44
N GLY A 200 1.88 30.31 -23.63
CA GLY A 200 1.05 29.38 -22.84
C GLY A 200 1.50 27.94 -22.56
N PHE A 201 2.74 27.54 -22.83
CA PHE A 201 3.27 26.21 -22.48
C PHE A 201 3.68 26.11 -21.00
N LEU A 202 4.15 27.21 -20.39
CA LEU A 202 4.55 27.20 -18.99
C LEU A 202 3.34 26.98 -18.05
N GLY A 203 2.18 27.56 -18.37
CA GLY A 203 0.95 27.36 -17.61
C GLY A 203 0.44 25.91 -17.64
N LEU A 204 0.58 25.22 -18.78
CA LEU A 204 0.26 23.80 -18.93
C LEU A 204 1.15 22.93 -18.06
N PHE A 205 2.45 23.25 -17.98
CA PHE A 205 3.39 22.55 -17.12
C PHE A 205 3.05 22.73 -15.63
N PHE A 206 2.74 23.95 -15.17
CA PHE A 206 2.33 24.19 -13.78
C PHE A 206 1.01 23.52 -13.41
N MET A 207 0.03 23.48 -14.32
CA MET A 207 -1.20 22.71 -14.10
C MET A 207 -0.92 21.22 -13.98
N ALA A 208 -0.07 20.66 -14.86
CA ALA A 208 0.32 19.25 -14.78
C ALA A 208 1.09 18.95 -13.48
N ALA A 209 1.94 19.87 -13.01
CA ALA A 209 2.67 19.75 -11.75
C ALA A 209 1.73 19.77 -10.54
N THR A 210 0.71 20.63 -10.57
CA THR A 210 -0.31 20.70 -9.52
C THR A 210 -1.12 19.41 -9.47
N LEU A 211 -1.56 18.90 -10.64
CA LEU A 211 -2.24 17.61 -10.75
C LEU A 211 -1.37 16.47 -10.19
N ALA A 212 -0.09 16.42 -10.58
CA ALA A 212 0.83 15.38 -10.13
C ALA A 212 1.03 15.42 -8.61
N LEU A 213 1.20 16.61 -8.02
CA LEU A 213 1.39 16.79 -6.58
C LEU A 213 0.16 16.33 -5.78
N VAL A 214 -1.04 16.76 -6.17
CA VAL A 214 -2.28 16.39 -5.47
C VAL A 214 -2.58 14.90 -5.64
N SER A 215 -2.37 14.38 -6.86
CA SER A 215 -2.58 12.97 -7.19
C SER A 215 -1.58 12.05 -6.50
N PHE A 216 -0.32 12.47 -6.32
CA PHE A 216 0.69 11.67 -5.63
C PHE A 216 0.25 11.27 -4.22
N SER A 217 -0.42 12.18 -3.50
CA SER A 217 -0.91 11.88 -2.14
C SER A 217 -1.94 10.76 -2.11
N CYS A 218 -2.87 10.69 -3.07
CA CYS A 218 -3.86 9.61 -3.11
C CYS A 218 -3.36 8.34 -3.82
N THR A 219 -2.32 8.44 -4.63
CA THR A 219 -1.73 7.30 -5.37
C THR A 219 -0.50 6.71 -4.68
N GLY A 220 -0.08 7.29 -3.56
CA GLY A 220 1.06 6.88 -2.75
C GLY A 220 1.16 5.37 -2.50
N PRO A 221 0.09 4.65 -2.09
CA PRO A 221 0.17 3.19 -1.89
C PRO A 221 0.45 2.40 -3.18
N ILE A 222 -0.14 2.81 -4.30
CA ILE A 222 0.07 2.16 -5.61
C ILE A 222 1.49 2.45 -6.11
N ILE A 223 1.92 3.70 -6.02
CA ILE A 223 3.27 4.11 -6.44
C ILE A 223 4.31 3.47 -5.52
N GLY A 224 4.09 3.45 -4.22
CA GLY A 224 5.01 2.87 -3.24
C GLY A 224 5.23 1.37 -3.45
N THR A 225 4.15 0.60 -3.64
CA THR A 225 4.27 -0.83 -3.95
C THR A 225 5.01 -1.07 -5.27
N LEU A 226 4.69 -0.29 -6.31
CA LEU A 226 5.36 -0.35 -7.61
C LEU A 226 6.86 -0.03 -7.50
N LEU A 227 7.21 1.03 -6.77
CA LEU A 227 8.59 1.46 -6.58
C LEU A 227 9.40 0.45 -5.77
N VAL A 228 8.84 -0.13 -4.70
CA VAL A 228 9.51 -1.17 -3.91
C VAL A 228 9.75 -2.42 -4.76
N GLN A 229 8.73 -2.91 -5.46
CA GLN A 229 8.86 -4.06 -6.36
C GLN A 229 9.90 -3.81 -7.44
N ALA A 230 9.89 -2.60 -8.03
CA ALA A 230 10.85 -2.22 -9.04
C ALA A 230 12.29 -2.09 -8.49
N ALA A 231 12.46 -1.54 -7.28
CA ALA A 231 13.77 -1.44 -6.63
C ALA A 231 14.35 -2.81 -6.26
N THR A 232 13.51 -3.76 -5.84
CA THR A 232 13.94 -5.13 -5.48
C THR A 232 14.28 -6.00 -6.70
N SER A 233 14.00 -5.53 -7.91
CA SER A 233 14.25 -6.28 -9.15
C SER A 233 15.71 -6.21 -9.65
N GLY A 234 16.60 -5.53 -8.91
CA GLY A 234 18.03 -5.38 -9.25
C GLY A 234 18.34 -4.39 -10.36
N ALA A 235 17.34 -3.97 -11.13
CA ALA A 235 17.51 -3.01 -12.21
C ALA A 235 17.47 -1.56 -11.71
N LEU A 236 18.57 -0.84 -11.87
CA LEU A 236 18.69 0.59 -11.55
C LEU A 236 17.61 1.45 -12.23
N LEU A 237 17.12 1.04 -13.41
CA LEU A 237 16.07 1.74 -14.17
C LEU A 237 14.65 1.26 -13.86
N GLY A 238 14.46 0.24 -13.01
CA GLY A 238 13.14 -0.31 -12.69
C GLY A 238 12.13 0.75 -12.23
N PRO A 239 12.45 1.59 -11.22
CA PRO A 239 11.57 2.66 -10.76
C PRO A 239 11.15 3.65 -11.86
N ALA A 240 12.07 4.01 -12.76
CA ALA A 240 11.81 4.92 -13.87
C ALA A 240 10.83 4.32 -14.88
N VAL A 241 11.02 3.04 -15.22
CA VAL A 241 10.16 2.29 -16.14
C VAL A 241 8.76 2.11 -15.56
N GLY A 242 8.65 1.80 -14.26
CA GLY A 242 7.37 1.71 -13.56
C GLY A 242 6.61 3.03 -13.55
N MET A 243 7.29 4.12 -13.18
CA MET A 243 6.70 5.47 -13.15
C MET A 243 6.34 5.98 -14.55
N PHE A 244 7.11 5.61 -15.58
CA PHE A 244 6.77 5.89 -16.96
C PHE A 244 5.48 5.17 -17.37
N GLY A 245 5.33 3.88 -17.05
CA GLY A 245 4.09 3.15 -17.28
C GLY A 245 2.89 3.76 -16.56
N PHE A 246 3.07 4.10 -15.28
CA PHE A 246 2.03 4.74 -14.46
C PHE A 246 1.57 6.09 -15.01
N SER A 247 2.52 6.96 -15.33
CA SER A 247 2.24 8.30 -15.83
C SER A 247 1.70 8.30 -17.26
N LEU A 248 2.11 7.34 -18.10
CA LEU A 248 1.54 7.14 -19.43
C LEU A 248 0.05 6.77 -19.34
N ALA A 249 -0.31 5.84 -18.46
CA ALA A 249 -1.71 5.46 -18.25
C ALA A 249 -2.57 6.63 -17.77
N LEU A 250 -2.04 7.50 -16.89
CA LEU A 250 -2.72 8.73 -16.48
C LEU A 250 -2.79 9.76 -17.62
N ALA A 251 -1.71 9.98 -18.37
CA ALA A 251 -1.65 11.00 -19.41
C ALA A 251 -2.61 10.74 -20.57
N ILE A 252 -2.86 9.47 -20.92
CA ILE A 252 -3.72 9.10 -22.07
C ILE A 252 -5.14 9.67 -21.94
N PRO A 253 -5.93 9.38 -20.87
CA PRO A 253 -7.25 9.96 -20.71
C PRO A 253 -7.24 11.49 -20.69
N PHE A 254 -6.34 12.11 -19.91
CA PHE A 254 -6.28 13.57 -19.79
C PHE A 254 -5.96 14.24 -21.13
N ALA A 255 -5.00 13.70 -21.88
CA ALA A 255 -4.68 14.19 -23.22
C ALA A 255 -5.85 13.95 -24.20
N LEU A 256 -6.53 12.81 -24.12
CA LEU A 256 -7.67 12.48 -24.98
C LEU A 256 -8.85 13.44 -24.73
N PHE A 257 -9.19 13.70 -23.47
CA PHE A 257 -10.25 14.62 -23.10
C PHE A 257 -9.91 16.07 -23.46
N ALA A 258 -8.64 16.46 -23.37
CA ALA A 258 -8.18 17.76 -23.86
C ALA A 258 -8.20 17.87 -25.40
N MET A 259 -7.93 16.77 -26.12
CA MET A 259 -7.93 16.72 -27.59
C MET A 259 -9.34 16.77 -28.19
N PHE A 260 -10.32 16.21 -27.48
CA PHE A 260 -11.72 16.20 -27.90
C PHE A 260 -12.64 16.87 -26.87
N PRO A 261 -12.57 18.20 -26.69
CA PRO A 261 -13.41 18.91 -25.71
C PRO A 261 -14.91 18.71 -25.98
N SER A 262 -15.30 18.48 -27.24
CA SER A 262 -16.68 18.23 -27.65
C SER A 262 -17.23 16.88 -27.17
N TRP A 263 -16.37 15.92 -26.78
CA TRP A 263 -16.82 14.66 -26.20
C TRP A 263 -17.50 14.88 -24.84
N LEU A 264 -17.09 15.90 -24.10
CA LEU A 264 -17.76 16.32 -22.88
C LEU A 264 -19.13 16.96 -23.15
N ASN A 265 -19.27 17.69 -24.26
CA ASN A 265 -20.57 18.23 -24.71
C ASN A 265 -21.55 17.13 -25.14
N SER A 266 -21.06 15.91 -25.40
CA SER A 266 -21.88 14.73 -25.70
C SER A 266 -22.26 13.91 -24.47
N LEU A 267 -21.66 14.20 -23.30
CA LEU A 267 -22.17 13.69 -22.03
C LEU A 267 -23.53 14.35 -21.77
N PRO A 268 -24.56 13.58 -21.38
CA PRO A 268 -25.90 14.11 -21.16
C PRO A 268 -25.81 15.31 -20.21
N LYS A 269 -26.41 16.45 -20.61
CA LYS A 269 -26.46 17.68 -19.81
C LYS A 269 -26.73 17.29 -18.36
N SER A 270 -25.77 17.60 -17.49
CA SER A 270 -25.78 17.54 -16.02
C SER A 270 -27.17 17.37 -15.40
N GLY A 271 -27.76 16.18 -15.55
CA GLY A 271 -29.01 15.80 -14.91
C GLY A 271 -28.72 15.33 -13.49
N GLY A 272 -29.75 14.90 -12.76
CA GLY A 272 -29.61 14.38 -11.40
C GLY A 272 -28.61 13.21 -11.25
N TRP A 273 -28.22 12.53 -12.34
CA TRP A 273 -27.19 11.49 -12.31
C TRP A 273 -25.79 12.04 -12.00
N LEU A 274 -25.38 13.17 -12.60
CA LEU A 274 -24.06 13.75 -12.35
C LEU A 274 -23.98 14.26 -10.90
N ASN A 275 -25.07 14.80 -10.36
CA ASN A 275 -25.14 15.18 -8.96
C ASN A 275 -24.96 13.97 -8.04
N SER A 276 -25.60 12.84 -8.35
CA SER A 276 -25.39 11.60 -7.59
C SER A 276 -23.97 11.07 -7.65
N VAL A 277 -23.29 11.18 -8.80
CA VAL A 277 -21.87 10.81 -8.89
C VAL A 277 -21.02 11.71 -8.00
N LYS A 278 -21.25 13.04 -8.00
CA LYS A 278 -20.56 13.97 -7.09
C LYS A 278 -20.75 13.59 -5.63
N VAL A 279 -21.99 13.34 -5.20
CA VAL A 279 -22.29 12.99 -3.81
C VAL A 279 -21.65 11.65 -3.40
N VAL A 280 -21.69 10.63 -4.27
CA VAL A 280 -21.01 9.34 -4.02
C VAL A 280 -19.49 9.54 -3.88
N LEU A 281 -18.88 10.33 -4.76
CA LEU A 281 -17.46 10.67 -4.64
C LEU A 281 -17.16 11.48 -3.38
N GLY A 282 -18.06 12.37 -2.95
CA GLY A 282 -17.94 13.10 -1.69
C GLY A 282 -17.89 12.18 -0.47
N PHE A 283 -18.73 11.14 -0.41
CA PHE A 283 -18.66 10.13 0.65
C PHE A 283 -17.34 9.33 0.62
N LEU A 284 -16.88 8.93 -0.58
CA LEU A 284 -15.60 8.22 -0.73
C LEU A 284 -14.41 9.09 -0.32
N GLU A 285 -14.39 10.36 -0.74
CA GLU A 285 -13.36 11.33 -0.39
C GLU A 285 -13.34 11.59 1.12
N LEU A 286 -14.52 11.74 1.74
CA LEU A 286 -14.64 11.88 3.20
C LEU A 286 -14.08 10.66 3.94
N ALA A 287 -14.38 9.44 3.48
CA ALA A 287 -13.84 8.22 4.08
C ALA A 287 -12.31 8.15 3.96
N LEU A 288 -11.75 8.49 2.80
CA LEU A 288 -10.31 8.52 2.59
C LEU A 288 -9.60 9.63 3.38
N ALA A 289 -10.24 10.78 3.59
CA ALA A 289 -9.70 11.85 4.42
C ALA A 289 -9.38 11.34 5.83
N LEU A 290 -10.23 10.48 6.41
CA LEU A 290 -10.01 9.91 7.74
C LEU A 290 -8.71 9.08 7.82
N LYS A 291 -8.23 8.51 6.72
CA LYS A 291 -6.92 7.82 6.70
C LYS A 291 -5.76 8.79 6.94
N PHE A 292 -5.80 9.98 6.35
CA PHE A 292 -4.78 10.99 6.58
C PHE A 292 -4.81 11.46 8.04
N LEU A 293 -6.00 11.64 8.62
CA LEU A 293 -6.13 11.96 10.05
C LEU A 293 -5.57 10.84 10.94
N SER A 294 -5.88 9.57 10.64
CA SER A 294 -5.32 8.42 11.35
C SER A 294 -3.80 8.35 11.27
N ASN A 295 -3.20 8.68 10.13
CA ASN A 295 -1.74 8.72 10.03
C ASN A 295 -1.12 9.81 10.92
N VAL A 296 -1.81 10.95 11.11
CA VAL A 296 -1.35 12.01 12.02
C VAL A 296 -1.41 11.55 13.47
N ASP A 297 -2.53 10.94 13.86
CA ASP A 297 -2.75 10.41 15.21
C ASP A 297 -1.69 9.35 15.57
N LEU A 298 -1.40 8.41 14.66
CA LEU A 298 -0.37 7.39 14.83
C LEU A 298 1.06 7.97 14.85
N ALA A 299 1.35 8.99 14.04
CA ALA A 299 2.68 9.57 13.98
C ALA A 299 3.04 10.39 15.24
N TYR A 300 2.04 10.92 15.95
CA TYR A 300 2.21 11.74 17.15
C TYR A 300 1.73 11.07 18.44
N HIS A 301 1.29 9.80 18.37
CA HIS A 301 0.81 9.04 19.52
C HIS A 301 -0.31 9.76 20.29
N TRP A 302 -1.28 10.34 19.56
CA TRP A 302 -2.40 11.04 20.18
C TRP A 302 -3.41 10.10 20.84
N GLU A 303 -3.48 8.83 20.40
CA GLU A 303 -4.38 7.79 20.92
C GLU A 303 -5.85 8.25 21.00
N TRP A 304 -6.29 9.12 20.08
CA TRP A 304 -7.66 9.64 20.08
C TRP A 304 -8.45 9.19 18.86
N PHE A 305 -7.77 8.67 17.83
CA PHE A 305 -8.38 8.20 16.59
C PHE A 305 -8.11 6.71 16.34
N ASP A 306 -8.50 5.92 17.34
CA ASP A 306 -8.34 4.47 17.37
C ASP A 306 -9.17 3.73 16.31
N ARG A 307 -8.85 2.45 16.13
CA ARG A 307 -9.43 1.59 15.09
C ARG A 307 -10.96 1.53 15.15
N GLU A 308 -11.53 1.50 16.34
CA GLU A 308 -12.99 1.52 16.55
C GLU A 308 -13.65 2.83 16.10
N ILE A 309 -13.07 3.98 16.46
CA ILE A 309 -13.59 5.30 16.05
C ILE A 309 -13.53 5.41 14.53
N PHE A 310 -12.41 5.01 13.94
CA PHE A 310 -12.23 4.95 12.49
C PHE A 310 -13.30 4.08 11.81
N LEU A 311 -13.51 2.86 12.31
CA LEU A 311 -14.46 1.90 11.75
C LEU A 311 -15.91 2.39 11.90
N VAL A 312 -16.28 2.96 13.05
CA VAL A 312 -17.62 3.52 13.27
C VAL A 312 -17.90 4.64 12.26
N LEU A 313 -16.96 5.57 12.08
CA LEU A 313 -17.11 6.64 11.09
C LEU A 313 -17.23 6.10 9.67
N TRP A 314 -16.41 5.12 9.30
CA TRP A 314 -16.53 4.45 7.99
C TRP A 314 -17.88 3.75 7.81
N ILE A 315 -18.34 2.97 8.80
CA ILE A 315 -19.64 2.29 8.76
C ILE A 315 -20.77 3.30 8.57
N VAL A 316 -20.74 4.43 9.29
CA VAL A 316 -21.75 5.49 9.16
C VAL A 316 -21.67 6.15 7.78
N ILE A 317 -20.48 6.51 7.30
CA ILE A 317 -20.29 7.15 5.98
C ILE A 317 -20.80 6.25 4.85
N PHE A 318 -20.37 4.98 4.81
CA PHE A 318 -20.81 4.04 3.78
C PHE A 318 -22.29 3.67 3.93
N GLY A 319 -22.81 3.58 5.17
CA GLY A 319 -24.24 3.40 5.44
C GLY A 319 -25.08 4.55 4.89
N LEU A 320 -24.69 5.80 5.16
CA LEU A 320 -25.34 6.99 4.62
C LEU A 320 -25.27 7.04 3.09
N MET A 321 -24.12 6.64 2.50
CA MET A 321 -23.99 6.52 1.05
C MET A 321 -24.95 5.47 0.46
N GLY A 322 -25.11 4.33 1.11
CA GLY A 322 -26.10 3.31 0.73
C GLY A 322 -27.54 3.84 0.79
N ILE A 323 -27.91 4.49 1.89
CA ILE A 323 -29.23 5.12 2.07
C ILE A 323 -29.48 6.23 1.04
N TYR A 324 -28.45 7.01 0.70
CA TYR A 324 -28.49 8.00 -0.37
C TYR A 324 -28.79 7.36 -1.73
N LEU A 325 -28.11 6.25 -2.07
CA LEU A 325 -28.35 5.54 -3.33
C LEU A 325 -29.76 4.94 -3.43
N LEU A 326 -30.38 4.59 -2.30
CA LEU A 326 -31.80 4.20 -2.22
C LEU A 326 -32.77 5.39 -2.37
N GLY A 327 -32.27 6.62 -2.48
CA GLY A 327 -33.06 7.83 -2.65
C GLY A 327 -33.75 8.33 -1.37
N LYS A 328 -33.37 7.80 -0.20
CA LYS A 328 -33.93 8.17 1.10
C LYS A 328 -33.27 9.43 1.70
N LEU A 329 -32.04 9.72 1.29
CA LEU A 329 -31.32 10.95 1.64
C LEU A 329 -31.24 11.83 0.39
N LYS A 330 -31.51 13.13 0.53
CA LYS A 330 -31.51 14.12 -0.56
C LYS A 330 -30.76 15.38 -0.14
N PHE A 331 -29.88 15.88 -0.99
CA PHE A 331 -29.22 17.18 -0.80
C PHE A 331 -29.95 18.28 -1.60
N SER A 332 -29.70 19.55 -1.28
CA SER A 332 -30.40 20.70 -1.88
C SER A 332 -30.33 20.78 -3.41
N HIS A 333 -29.31 20.17 -4.01
CA HIS A 333 -29.07 20.17 -5.46
C HIS A 333 -29.55 18.88 -6.15
N ASP A 334 -30.14 17.93 -5.41
CA ASP A 334 -30.66 16.69 -5.97
C ASP A 334 -32.06 16.86 -6.59
N SER A 335 -32.26 16.21 -7.74
CA SER A 335 -33.59 16.07 -8.35
C SER A 335 -34.42 15.02 -7.60
N PRO A 336 -35.76 15.18 -7.50
CA PRO A 336 -36.61 14.18 -6.87
C PRO A 336 -36.52 12.84 -7.62
N VAL A 337 -36.28 11.76 -6.86
CA VAL A 337 -36.22 10.39 -7.38
C VAL A 337 -37.54 9.70 -7.08
N GLU A 338 -38.39 9.48 -8.09
CA GLU A 338 -39.66 8.75 -7.91
C GLU A 338 -39.45 7.24 -7.80
N HIS A 339 -38.46 6.70 -8.52
CA HIS A 339 -38.10 5.29 -8.53
C HIS A 339 -36.59 5.08 -8.46
N VAL A 340 -36.15 4.10 -7.68
CA VAL A 340 -34.74 3.70 -7.62
C VAL A 340 -34.38 2.97 -8.91
N THR A 341 -33.38 3.50 -9.63
CA THR A 341 -32.90 2.87 -10.87
C THR A 341 -32.13 1.59 -10.55
N ILE A 342 -32.19 0.60 -11.45
CA ILE A 342 -31.48 -0.69 -11.27
C ILE A 342 -29.98 -0.49 -10.95
N PRO A 343 -29.22 0.39 -11.64
CA PRO A 343 -27.81 0.62 -11.30
C PRO A 343 -27.60 1.18 -9.88
N ARG A 344 -28.48 2.08 -9.42
CA ARG A 344 -28.42 2.61 -8.05
C ARG A 344 -28.72 1.54 -7.02
N LEU A 345 -29.66 0.64 -7.31
CA LEU A 345 -29.98 -0.48 -6.44
C LEU A 345 -28.78 -1.42 -6.28
N PHE A 346 -28.18 -1.87 -7.38
CA PHE A 346 -26.98 -2.74 -7.32
C PHE A 346 -25.82 -2.08 -6.60
N LEU A 347 -25.56 -0.79 -6.87
CA LEU A 347 -24.52 -0.04 -6.18
C LEU A 347 -24.81 0.08 -4.69
N SER A 348 -26.06 0.35 -4.31
CA SER A 348 -26.48 0.39 -2.90
C SER A 348 -26.27 -0.96 -2.21
N ILE A 349 -26.59 -2.07 -2.88
CA ILE A 349 -26.40 -3.42 -2.32
C ILE A 349 -24.90 -3.65 -2.06
N ILE A 350 -24.02 -3.31 -3.01
CA ILE A 350 -22.57 -3.44 -2.85
C ILE A 350 -22.08 -2.60 -1.66
N VAL A 351 -22.50 -1.34 -1.60
CA VAL A 351 -22.08 -0.40 -0.54
C VAL A 351 -22.58 -0.83 0.84
N LEU A 352 -23.83 -1.29 0.94
CA LEU A 352 -24.39 -1.78 2.21
C LEU A 352 -23.78 -3.13 2.60
N ALA A 353 -23.51 -4.03 1.65
CA ALA A 353 -22.78 -5.27 1.92
C ALA A 353 -21.37 -4.99 2.43
N PHE A 354 -20.68 -4.01 1.84
CA PHE A 354 -19.39 -3.53 2.33
C PHE A 354 -19.49 -2.92 3.74
N THR A 355 -20.54 -2.16 4.01
CA THR A 355 -20.83 -1.63 5.35
C THR A 355 -20.99 -2.75 6.38
N VAL A 356 -21.76 -3.80 6.04
CA VAL A 356 -21.96 -4.97 6.90
C VAL A 356 -20.66 -5.76 7.08
N TYR A 357 -19.83 -5.88 6.05
CA TYR A 357 -18.51 -6.53 6.13
C TYR A 357 -17.59 -5.91 7.18
N MET A 358 -17.69 -4.60 7.43
CA MET A 358 -16.87 -3.89 8.41
C MET A 358 -17.34 -4.12 9.87
N ILE A 359 -18.60 -4.51 10.08
CA ILE A 359 -19.19 -4.67 11.42
C ILE A 359 -18.36 -5.60 12.32
N PRO A 360 -17.96 -6.82 11.90
CA PRO A 360 -17.10 -7.68 12.71
C PRO A 360 -15.76 -7.05 13.12
N GLY A 361 -15.27 -6.04 12.39
CA GLY A 361 -14.05 -5.31 12.76
C GLY A 361 -14.16 -4.58 14.10
N LEU A 362 -15.37 -4.16 14.50
CA LEU A 362 -15.61 -3.56 15.82
C LEU A 362 -15.36 -4.54 16.98
N TRP A 363 -15.28 -5.85 16.70
CA TRP A 363 -14.94 -6.91 17.67
C TRP A 363 -13.53 -7.49 17.44
N GLY A 364 -12.64 -6.77 16.76
CA GLY A 364 -11.25 -7.17 16.56
C GLY A 364 -10.98 -8.00 15.31
N ALA A 365 -11.98 -8.24 14.44
CA ALA A 365 -11.72 -8.96 13.20
C ALA A 365 -10.67 -8.23 12.34
N PRO A 366 -9.74 -8.94 11.69
CA PRO A 366 -8.60 -8.33 10.99
C PRO A 366 -9.01 -7.62 9.69
N LEU A 367 -10.21 -7.91 9.16
CA LEU A 367 -10.75 -7.31 7.93
C LEU A 367 -9.73 -7.30 6.79
N LYS A 368 -9.21 -8.50 6.45
CA LYS A 368 -8.07 -8.71 5.54
C LYS A 368 -8.11 -7.84 4.27
N SER A 369 -9.28 -7.70 3.65
CA SER A 369 -9.48 -6.95 2.39
C SER A 369 -9.20 -5.45 2.50
N ILE A 370 -9.40 -4.84 3.66
CA ILE A 370 -9.23 -3.40 3.88
C ILE A 370 -8.22 -3.05 4.97
N SER A 371 -7.57 -4.03 5.57
CA SER A 371 -6.53 -3.88 6.60
C SER A 371 -5.44 -2.86 6.25
N ALA A 372 -5.12 -2.72 4.96
CA ALA A 372 -4.24 -1.70 4.40
C ALA A 372 -4.62 -0.25 4.78
N PHE A 373 -5.92 0.03 4.94
CA PHE A 373 -6.44 1.38 5.17
C PHE A 373 -6.88 1.61 6.61
N LEU A 374 -6.97 0.55 7.42
CA LEU A 374 -7.41 0.66 8.81
C LEU A 374 -6.25 1.02 9.74
N PRO A 375 -6.53 1.67 10.88
CA PRO A 375 -5.58 1.74 11.97
C PRO A 375 -5.17 0.34 12.45
N PRO A 376 -4.00 0.21 13.09
CA PRO A 376 -3.49 -1.06 13.58
C PRO A 376 -4.45 -1.72 14.59
N LEU A 377 -4.45 -3.05 14.66
CA LEU A 377 -5.27 -3.80 15.62
C LEU A 377 -4.97 -3.45 17.09
N GLN A 378 -3.77 -2.98 17.38
CA GLN A 378 -3.30 -2.71 18.74
C GLN A 378 -3.88 -1.43 19.34
N THR A 379 -4.42 -0.55 18.50
CA THR A 379 -5.13 0.65 18.95
C THR A 379 -6.59 0.35 19.27
N GLN A 380 -7.04 -0.90 19.11
CA GLN A 380 -8.41 -1.29 19.43
C GLN A 380 -8.50 -1.79 20.87
N ASP A 381 -9.38 -1.18 21.65
CA ASP A 381 -9.58 -1.56 23.05
C ASP A 381 -10.35 -2.88 23.16
N PHE A 382 -11.31 -3.09 22.27
CA PHE A 382 -12.20 -4.24 22.29
C PHE A 382 -11.85 -5.26 21.19
N ASP A 383 -11.14 -6.33 21.56
CA ASP A 383 -10.70 -7.40 20.65
C ASP A 383 -11.07 -8.80 21.17
N LEU A 384 -11.96 -9.49 20.45
CA LEU A 384 -12.31 -10.90 20.72
C LEU A 384 -11.56 -11.88 19.80
N TYR A 385 -10.91 -11.39 18.76
CA TYR A 385 -10.30 -12.19 17.72
C TYR A 385 -8.88 -12.63 18.09
N THR A 386 -8.02 -11.72 18.55
CA THR A 386 -6.64 -12.06 18.94
C THR A 386 -6.58 -13.12 20.05
N PRO A 387 -7.42 -13.07 21.11
CA PRO A 387 -7.49 -14.13 22.12
C PRO A 387 -7.84 -15.52 21.54
N SER A 388 -8.63 -15.56 20.45
CA SER A 388 -9.05 -16.81 19.81
C SER A 388 -7.94 -17.50 19.02
N ILE A 389 -6.95 -16.74 18.53
CA ILE A 389 -5.78 -17.28 17.81
C ILE A 389 -4.67 -17.64 18.78
N SER A 390 -4.44 -16.79 19.79
CA SER A 390 -3.47 -17.02 20.87
C SER A 390 -3.90 -18.14 21.84
N GLY A 391 -5.13 -18.64 21.72
CA GLY A 391 -5.60 -19.86 22.39
C GLY A 391 -5.89 -19.67 23.88
N ASN A 392 -6.48 -18.54 24.27
CA ASN A 392 -6.70 -18.19 25.68
C ASN A 392 -5.40 -18.25 26.53
N ARG A 393 -4.22 -18.18 25.88
CA ARG A 393 -3.03 -17.63 26.52
C ARG A 393 -3.34 -16.17 26.75
N GLN A 394 -4.10 -15.92 27.80
CA GLN A 394 -4.13 -14.65 28.48
C GLN A 394 -2.65 -14.30 28.62
N SER A 395 -2.20 -13.31 27.87
CA SER A 395 -1.10 -12.47 28.30
C SER A 395 -1.60 -11.81 29.59
N SER A 396 -1.64 -12.61 30.64
CA SER A 396 -1.21 -12.21 31.95
C SER A 396 0.22 -11.73 31.72
N THR A 397 0.33 -10.48 31.29
CA THR A 397 1.52 -9.68 31.46
C THR A 397 1.62 -9.37 32.96
N GLN A 398 1.69 -10.42 33.78
CA GLN A 398 2.64 -10.47 34.85
C GLN A 398 3.83 -11.25 34.29
N ASN A 399 4.67 -10.50 33.59
CA ASN A 399 6.12 -10.56 33.70
C ASN A 399 6.63 -11.70 34.58
N ASN A 400 7.01 -12.83 33.97
CA ASN A 400 7.99 -13.73 34.58
C ASN A 400 9.44 -13.32 34.25
N ASP A 401 9.63 -12.29 33.40
CA ASP A 401 10.85 -11.46 33.37
C ASP A 401 10.42 -10.06 33.84
N ASN A 402 10.88 -9.62 35.01
CA ASN A 402 10.56 -8.34 35.68
C ASN A 402 11.08 -7.08 34.95
N THR A 403 11.29 -7.14 33.64
CA THR A 403 11.88 -6.04 32.86
C THR A 403 10.93 -5.64 31.75
N THR A 404 10.26 -4.50 31.93
CA THR A 404 9.56 -3.80 30.85
C THR A 404 10.55 -3.56 29.71
N HIS A 405 10.28 -4.06 28.50
CA HIS A 405 11.13 -3.85 27.33
C HIS A 405 11.29 -2.35 27.06
N LYS A 406 12.47 -1.92 26.63
CA LYS A 406 12.70 -0.52 26.23
C LYS A 406 11.72 -0.13 25.13
N TYR A 407 11.08 1.03 25.28
CA TYR A 407 10.03 1.56 24.40
C TYR A 407 8.67 0.81 24.43
N ALA A 408 8.44 -0.12 25.36
CA ALA A 408 7.15 -0.79 25.49
C ALA A 408 6.01 0.13 25.98
N ASP A 409 6.34 1.33 26.47
CA ASP A 409 5.41 2.40 26.81
C ASP A 409 4.84 3.11 25.58
N ILE A 410 5.60 3.17 24.49
CA ILE A 410 5.22 3.86 23.25
C ILE A 410 4.85 2.90 22.11
N PHE A 411 5.33 1.65 22.14
CA PHE A 411 5.06 0.66 21.11
C PHE A 411 4.28 -0.54 21.65
N LYS A 412 3.21 -0.89 20.94
CA LYS A 412 2.38 -2.06 21.23
C LYS A 412 2.58 -3.10 20.11
N ALA A 413 2.92 -4.32 20.49
CA ALA A 413 3.16 -5.41 19.56
C ALA A 413 1.87 -5.93 18.94
N PRO A 414 1.84 -6.32 17.65
CA PRO A 414 0.66 -6.84 17.01
C PRO A 414 0.26 -8.22 17.51
N LEU A 415 -1.05 -8.49 17.51
CA LEU A 415 -1.64 -9.80 17.82
C LEU A 415 -1.25 -10.35 19.20
N GLY A 416 -0.95 -9.48 20.16
CA GLY A 416 -0.53 -9.86 21.51
C GLY A 416 0.80 -10.63 21.55
N LEU A 417 1.61 -10.54 20.49
CA LEU A 417 2.94 -11.15 20.44
C LEU A 417 3.88 -10.45 21.43
N ASN A 418 4.84 -11.20 21.98
CA ASN A 418 5.91 -10.59 22.78
C ASN A 418 7.00 -10.06 21.84
N ALA A 419 7.05 -8.74 21.64
CA ALA A 419 8.03 -8.09 20.79
C ALA A 419 8.98 -7.20 21.59
N PHE A 420 10.24 -7.20 21.16
CA PHE A 420 11.25 -6.23 21.57
C PHE A 420 11.25 -5.05 20.60
N PHE A 421 11.60 -3.86 21.09
CA PHE A 421 11.72 -2.64 20.27
C PHE A 421 13.14 -2.04 20.28
N ASP A 422 14.07 -2.71 20.95
CA ASP A 422 15.50 -2.38 20.96
C ASP A 422 16.33 -3.60 20.55
N TYR A 423 17.29 -3.37 19.66
CA TYR A 423 18.11 -4.43 19.06
C TYR A 423 18.98 -5.15 20.10
N ASP A 424 19.54 -4.42 21.06
CA ASP A 424 20.47 -4.98 22.02
C ASP A 424 19.73 -5.87 23.04
N GLU A 425 18.53 -5.46 23.45
CA GLU A 425 17.65 -6.29 24.30
C GLU A 425 17.20 -7.57 23.60
N ALA A 426 16.81 -7.48 22.32
CA ALA A 426 16.43 -8.64 21.54
C ALA A 426 17.59 -9.63 21.38
N LEU A 427 18.80 -9.12 21.13
CA LEU A 427 20.00 -9.95 20.99
C LEU A 427 20.37 -10.63 22.31
N ALA A 428 20.27 -9.92 23.44
CA ALA A 428 20.51 -10.51 24.76
C ALA A 428 19.49 -11.60 25.09
N SER A 429 18.21 -11.38 24.77
CA SER A 429 17.14 -12.35 24.95
C SER A 429 17.31 -13.59 24.05
N ALA A 430 17.72 -13.39 22.79
CA ALA A 430 18.00 -14.46 21.85
C ALA A 430 19.12 -15.38 22.35
N LYS A 431 20.21 -14.79 22.87
CA LYS A 431 21.32 -15.54 23.48
C LYS A 431 20.89 -16.30 24.73
N LYS A 432 20.10 -15.68 25.61
CA LYS A 432 19.60 -16.31 26.86
C LYS A 432 18.70 -17.52 26.56
N ASN A 433 17.87 -17.42 25.52
CA ASN A 433 16.84 -18.41 25.21
C ASN A 433 17.23 -19.37 24.07
N HIS A 434 18.41 -19.20 23.47
CA HIS A 434 18.86 -19.91 22.27
C HIS A 434 17.81 -19.96 21.16
N LYS A 435 17.29 -18.78 20.81
CA LYS A 435 16.30 -18.61 19.73
C LYS A 435 16.81 -17.64 18.67
N PRO A 436 16.50 -17.87 17.39
CA PRO A 436 16.80 -16.91 16.35
C PRO A 436 15.95 -15.65 16.49
N ILE A 437 16.44 -14.53 15.95
CA ILE A 437 15.77 -13.24 15.96
C ILE A 437 15.05 -13.05 14.63
N MET A 438 13.79 -12.65 14.70
CA MET A 438 13.05 -12.14 13.54
C MET A 438 12.92 -10.63 13.67
N ILE A 439 13.64 -9.90 12.82
CA ILE A 439 13.51 -8.45 12.71
C ILE A 439 12.39 -8.12 11.72
N ASP A 440 11.45 -7.31 12.18
CA ASP A 440 10.39 -6.68 11.40
C ASP A 440 10.68 -5.16 11.32
N PHE A 441 11.25 -4.73 10.19
CA PHE A 441 11.34 -3.30 9.88
C PHE A 441 9.97 -2.83 9.40
N THR A 442 9.31 -2.08 10.27
CA THR A 442 7.90 -1.69 10.13
C THR A 442 7.74 -0.18 10.24
N GLY A 443 6.51 0.30 10.10
CA GLY A 443 6.20 1.70 10.31
C GLY A 443 4.72 1.92 10.66
N HIS A 444 4.45 3.01 11.37
CA HIS A 444 3.11 3.44 11.77
C HIS A 444 2.18 3.64 10.57
N ALA A 445 2.67 4.33 9.53
CA ALA A 445 1.88 4.59 8.32
C ALA A 445 2.05 3.51 7.23
N CYS A 446 2.72 2.40 7.55
CA CYS A 446 3.05 1.37 6.58
C CYS A 446 1.84 0.48 6.24
N VAL A 447 1.14 0.85 5.16
CA VAL A 447 -0.01 0.13 4.60
C VAL A 447 0.28 -1.36 4.35
N ASN A 448 1.45 -1.68 3.78
CA ASN A 448 1.82 -3.05 3.45
C ASN A 448 2.15 -3.89 4.70
N CYS A 449 2.72 -3.26 5.74
CA CYS A 449 3.02 -3.91 7.02
C CYS A 449 1.72 -4.35 7.71
N ARG A 450 0.75 -3.43 7.81
CA ARG A 450 -0.59 -3.74 8.36
C ARG A 450 -1.31 -4.83 7.58
N LYS A 451 -1.17 -4.83 6.25
CA LYS A 451 -1.73 -5.91 5.41
C LYS A 451 -1.07 -7.27 5.68
N MET A 452 0.24 -7.32 5.86
CA MET A 452 0.96 -8.54 6.25
C MET A 452 0.49 -9.06 7.61
N GLU A 453 0.40 -8.19 8.62
CA GLU A 453 -0.08 -8.56 9.95
C GLU A 453 -1.50 -9.13 9.91
N ALA A 454 -2.42 -8.45 9.22
CA ALA A 454 -3.81 -8.87 9.16
C ALA A 454 -4.04 -10.12 8.29
N SER A 455 -3.27 -10.29 7.20
CA SER A 455 -3.53 -11.35 6.21
C SER A 455 -2.71 -12.61 6.46
N VAL A 456 -1.45 -12.45 6.85
CA VAL A 456 -0.43 -13.51 6.96
C VAL A 456 -0.14 -13.86 8.42
N TRP A 457 0.11 -12.88 9.30
CA TRP A 457 0.46 -13.19 10.69
C TRP A 457 -0.73 -13.71 11.51
N THR A 458 -1.97 -13.49 11.05
CA THR A 458 -3.17 -14.12 11.63
C THR A 458 -3.33 -15.59 11.26
N ASP A 459 -2.55 -16.12 10.31
CA ASP A 459 -2.52 -17.56 10.05
C ASP A 459 -1.94 -18.30 11.26
N LYS A 460 -2.61 -19.37 11.70
CA LYS A 460 -2.24 -20.08 12.93
C LYS A 460 -0.84 -20.69 12.86
N ALA A 461 -0.42 -21.19 11.70
CA ALA A 461 0.90 -21.80 11.56
C ALA A 461 2.00 -20.72 11.61
N VAL A 462 1.79 -19.60 10.92
CA VAL A 462 2.71 -18.45 10.97
C VAL A 462 2.78 -17.86 12.38
N TYR A 463 1.62 -17.59 13.00
CA TYR A 463 1.54 -17.06 14.35
C TYR A 463 2.31 -17.93 15.36
N ASN A 464 2.12 -19.25 15.29
CA ASN A 464 2.80 -20.18 16.20
C ASN A 464 4.32 -20.18 16.02
N LEU A 465 4.82 -20.09 14.78
CA LEU A 465 6.26 -19.98 14.52
C LEU A 465 6.83 -18.70 15.11
N ILE A 466 6.21 -17.55 14.82
CA ILE A 466 6.66 -16.25 15.33
C ILE A 466 6.62 -16.21 16.86
N SER A 467 5.52 -16.68 17.46
CA SER A 467 5.31 -16.60 18.91
C SER A 467 6.20 -17.54 19.72
N ASN A 468 6.46 -18.76 19.22
CA ASN A 468 7.13 -19.78 20.01
C ASN A 468 8.61 -19.97 19.63
N ASP A 469 8.96 -19.83 18.35
CA ASP A 469 10.27 -20.24 17.82
C ASP A 469 11.23 -19.06 17.57
N PHE A 470 10.73 -17.83 17.53
CA PHE A 470 11.54 -16.62 17.30
C PHE A 470 11.49 -15.64 18.48
N VAL A 471 12.55 -14.83 18.59
CA VAL A 471 12.51 -13.55 19.31
C VAL A 471 12.09 -12.48 18.30
N LEU A 472 10.88 -11.95 18.45
CA LEU A 472 10.37 -10.90 17.58
C LEU A 472 10.97 -9.54 17.97
N LEU A 473 11.61 -8.88 17.02
CA LEU A 473 12.13 -7.51 17.15
C LEU A 473 11.43 -6.61 16.13
N GLN A 474 10.65 -5.64 16.61
CA GLN A 474 9.99 -4.66 15.74
C GLN A 474 10.73 -3.33 15.77
N LEU A 475 11.14 -2.87 14.59
CA LEU A 475 11.89 -1.62 14.42
C LEU A 475 11.06 -0.65 13.59
N TYR A 476 10.47 0.34 14.26
CA TYR A 476 9.69 1.41 13.62
C TYR A 476 10.63 2.43 12.99
N VAL A 477 10.60 2.54 11.66
CA VAL A 477 11.52 3.41 10.90
C VAL A 477 10.97 4.82 10.65
N ASP A 478 9.66 5.03 10.85
CA ASP A 478 8.97 6.31 10.66
C ASP A 478 8.66 7.04 11.97
N ASP A 479 9.01 6.45 13.12
CA ASP A 479 8.73 7.00 14.44
C ASP A 479 9.46 8.33 14.71
N LYS A 480 8.72 9.28 15.30
CA LYS A 480 9.16 10.66 15.51
C LYS A 480 9.66 10.93 16.93
N THR A 481 9.64 9.94 17.83
CA THR A 481 10.14 10.10 19.20
C THR A 481 11.62 10.43 19.20
N GLU A 482 12.00 11.49 19.91
CA GLU A 482 13.40 11.92 20.00
C GLU A 482 14.23 10.93 20.80
N LEU A 483 15.42 10.62 20.31
CA LEU A 483 16.39 9.82 21.04
C LEU A 483 17.00 10.67 22.18
N PRO A 484 17.36 10.04 23.32
CA PRO A 484 18.16 10.71 24.34
C PRO A 484 19.42 11.32 23.72
N THR A 485 19.84 12.51 24.18
CA THR A 485 20.97 13.25 23.59
C THR A 485 22.26 12.43 23.50
N ALA A 486 22.46 11.45 24.40
CA ALA A 486 23.61 10.53 24.39
C ALA A 486 23.56 9.47 23.26
N GLU A 487 22.38 9.12 22.76
CA GLU A 487 22.20 8.18 21.64
C GLU A 487 22.09 8.89 20.28
N GLN A 488 21.94 10.22 20.26
CA GLN A 488 21.89 11.00 19.03
C GLN A 488 23.27 11.00 18.36
N THR A 489 23.34 10.47 17.14
CA THR A 489 24.58 10.36 16.39
C THR A 489 24.44 10.95 14.99
N VAL A 490 25.56 11.08 14.29
CA VAL A 490 25.61 11.44 12.87
C VAL A 490 26.12 10.24 12.11
N ASN A 491 25.37 9.79 11.11
CA ASN A 491 25.77 8.64 10.31
C ASN A 491 26.96 8.99 9.39
N ALA A 492 27.50 7.99 8.70
CA ALA A 492 28.63 8.15 7.78
C ALA A 492 28.37 9.11 6.60
N GLN A 493 27.10 9.46 6.32
CA GLN A 493 26.70 10.38 5.27
C GLN A 493 26.41 11.81 5.81
N GLY A 494 26.67 12.08 7.08
CA GLY A 494 26.43 13.39 7.69
C GLY A 494 24.98 13.64 8.12
N LYS A 495 24.09 12.65 8.06
CA LYS A 495 22.68 12.76 8.48
C LYS A 495 22.60 12.63 10.01
N LYS A 496 21.96 13.60 10.67
CA LYS A 496 21.69 13.55 12.12
C LYS A 496 20.57 12.55 12.43
N LEU A 497 20.87 11.56 13.26
CA LEU A 497 19.94 10.56 13.75
C LEU A 497 19.37 11.04 15.09
N THR A 498 18.32 11.85 15.03
CA THR A 498 17.72 12.50 16.20
C THR A 498 16.50 11.76 16.76
N THR A 499 15.89 10.85 15.98
CA THR A 499 14.67 10.12 16.36
C THR A 499 14.86 8.62 16.24
N ILE A 500 14.01 7.85 16.93
CA ILE A 500 14.01 6.37 16.88
C ILE A 500 13.88 5.89 15.44
N GLY A 501 12.95 6.47 14.66
CA GLY A 501 12.75 6.13 13.25
C GLY A 501 14.01 6.31 12.41
N LYS A 502 14.70 7.45 12.56
CA LYS A 502 15.95 7.71 11.81
C LYS A 502 17.07 6.74 12.18
N LYS A 503 17.20 6.36 13.46
CA LYS A 503 18.16 5.35 13.92
C LYS A 503 17.92 4.01 13.24
N TRP A 504 16.67 3.53 13.22
CA TRP A 504 16.36 2.24 12.63
C TRP A 504 16.35 2.23 11.10
N SER A 505 15.92 3.33 10.47
CA SER A 505 16.06 3.54 9.02
C SER A 505 17.53 3.52 8.59
N ASP A 506 18.42 4.21 9.31
CA ASP A 506 19.86 4.17 9.02
C ASP A 506 20.47 2.78 9.28
N PHE A 507 20.05 2.09 10.35
CA PHE A 507 20.46 0.72 10.62
C PHE A 507 20.06 -0.24 9.49
N GLN A 508 18.82 -0.12 8.98
CA GLN A 508 18.34 -0.89 7.84
C GLN A 508 19.19 -0.64 6.58
N ALA A 509 19.41 0.63 6.27
CA ALA A 509 20.15 1.08 5.09
C ALA A 509 21.63 0.67 5.15
N SER A 510 22.28 0.86 6.31
CA SER A 510 23.71 0.62 6.49
C SER A 510 24.04 -0.87 6.52
N LYS A 511 23.28 -1.66 7.30
CA LYS A 511 23.53 -3.09 7.54
C LYS A 511 22.97 -3.99 6.44
N PHE A 512 21.76 -3.70 5.93
CA PHE A 512 21.06 -4.58 5.00
C PHE A 512 20.90 -4.00 3.59
N LYS A 513 21.37 -2.77 3.34
CA LYS A 513 21.27 -2.09 2.03
C LYS A 513 19.83 -2.03 1.51
N ALA A 514 18.86 -1.89 2.41
CA ALA A 514 17.44 -1.83 2.11
C ALA A 514 16.78 -0.71 2.92
N ASN A 515 15.78 -0.05 2.32
CA ASN A 515 15.01 1.03 2.95
C ASN A 515 13.51 0.89 2.66
N SER A 516 13.05 -0.34 2.38
CA SER A 516 11.63 -0.64 2.14
C SER A 516 10.98 -1.23 3.39
N GLN A 517 9.66 -1.05 3.53
CA GLN A 517 8.86 -1.64 4.59
C GLN A 517 7.57 -2.24 4.01
N PRO A 518 7.11 -3.42 4.49
CA PRO A 518 7.76 -4.25 5.50
C PRO A 518 9.02 -4.92 4.95
N PHE A 519 10.00 -5.14 5.81
CA PHE A 519 11.23 -5.88 5.47
C PHE A 519 11.63 -6.78 6.62
N TYR A 520 11.73 -8.08 6.33
CA TYR A 520 11.92 -9.12 7.33
C TYR A 520 13.32 -9.71 7.23
N VAL A 521 14.02 -9.77 8.36
CA VAL A 521 15.38 -10.32 8.47
C VAL A 521 15.41 -11.38 9.55
N LEU A 522 15.98 -12.55 9.26
CA LEU A 522 16.18 -13.61 10.24
C LEU A 522 17.66 -13.68 10.61
N LEU A 523 17.96 -13.52 11.91
CA LEU A 523 19.31 -13.55 12.45
C LEU A 523 19.50 -14.70 13.45
N ASP A 524 20.73 -15.18 13.59
CA ASP A 524 21.13 -16.05 14.70
C ASP A 524 21.20 -15.26 16.02
N ASP A 525 21.53 -15.96 17.11
CA ASP A 525 21.68 -15.36 18.45
C ASP A 525 22.94 -14.49 18.57
N ASN A 526 23.80 -14.44 17.54
CA ASN A 526 24.98 -13.56 17.46
C ASN A 526 24.76 -12.36 16.53
N GLY A 527 23.61 -12.28 15.87
CA GLY A 527 23.25 -11.20 14.95
C GLY A 527 23.74 -11.41 13.51
N ASN A 528 24.17 -12.62 13.13
CA ASN A 528 24.51 -12.99 11.76
C ASN A 528 23.26 -13.39 10.98
N LEU A 529 23.28 -13.13 9.69
CA LEU A 529 22.17 -13.42 8.79
C LEU A 529 22.01 -14.94 8.54
N LEU A 530 20.82 -15.48 8.79
CA LEU A 530 20.51 -16.90 8.57
C LEU A 530 20.11 -17.20 7.12
N VAL A 531 19.26 -16.35 6.55
CA VAL A 531 18.70 -16.51 5.20
C VAL A 531 18.55 -15.14 4.53
N GLN A 532 18.37 -15.13 3.21
CA GLN A 532 18.17 -13.88 2.46
C GLN A 532 16.92 -13.14 2.97
N PRO A 533 17.01 -11.85 3.31
CA PRO A 533 15.86 -11.04 3.71
C PRO A 533 14.79 -10.98 2.62
N GLN A 534 13.54 -10.74 3.03
CA GLN A 534 12.44 -10.56 2.10
C GLN A 534 11.54 -9.37 2.46
N GLY A 535 10.89 -8.80 1.45
CA GLY A 535 9.86 -7.77 1.62
C GLY A 535 8.48 -8.37 1.90
N ALA A 536 7.43 -7.66 1.46
CA ALA A 536 6.06 -8.14 1.59
C ALA A 536 5.77 -9.37 0.71
N ASP A 537 5.33 -10.47 1.31
CA ASP A 537 4.70 -11.61 0.63
C ASP A 537 3.35 -11.93 1.30
N TYR A 538 2.26 -11.61 0.60
CA TYR A 538 0.90 -11.79 1.12
C TYR A 538 0.41 -13.25 1.11
N ASN A 539 1.24 -14.21 0.68
CA ASN A 539 0.95 -15.64 0.75
C ASN A 539 1.51 -16.24 2.04
N ALA A 540 0.62 -16.75 2.90
CA ALA A 540 0.99 -17.32 4.19
C ALA A 540 1.88 -18.56 4.08
N ASP A 541 1.71 -19.39 3.06
CA ASP A 541 2.51 -20.60 2.87
C ASP A 541 3.96 -20.27 2.49
N ASN A 542 4.14 -19.29 1.61
CA ASN A 542 5.48 -18.80 1.24
C ASN A 542 6.17 -18.18 2.44
N TYR A 543 5.45 -17.34 3.20
CA TYR A 543 6.00 -16.68 4.38
C TYR A 543 6.37 -17.70 5.48
N LYS A 544 5.54 -18.73 5.66
CA LYS A 544 5.84 -19.86 6.54
C LYS A 544 7.11 -20.59 6.11
N ALA A 545 7.27 -20.86 4.81
CA ALA A 545 8.46 -21.51 4.28
C ALA A 545 9.73 -20.67 4.52
N PHE A 546 9.63 -19.34 4.40
CA PHE A 546 10.70 -18.42 4.76
C PHE A 546 11.08 -18.53 6.25
N LEU A 547 10.11 -18.46 7.17
CA LEU A 547 10.37 -18.62 8.61
C LEU A 547 11.01 -19.98 8.93
N GLN A 548 10.48 -21.05 8.34
CA GLN A 548 11.00 -22.40 8.53
C GLN A 548 12.46 -22.52 8.04
N SER A 549 12.78 -21.90 6.90
CA SER A 549 14.15 -21.92 6.37
C SER A 549 15.16 -21.26 7.32
N GLY A 550 14.76 -20.20 8.03
CA GLY A 550 15.56 -19.57 9.07
C GLY A 550 15.77 -20.47 10.28
N LEU A 551 14.71 -21.14 10.76
CA LEU A 551 14.81 -22.10 11.85
C LEU A 551 15.72 -23.28 11.52
N ASP A 552 15.59 -23.81 10.31
CA ASP A 552 16.40 -24.94 9.84
C ASP A 552 17.86 -24.55 9.65
N ALA A 553 18.14 -23.29 9.27
CA ALA A 553 19.50 -22.74 9.24
C ALA A 553 20.07 -22.56 10.65
N PHE A 554 19.28 -22.04 11.58
CA PHE A 554 19.69 -21.84 12.98
C PHE A 554 20.01 -23.16 13.68
N LYS A 555 19.22 -24.21 13.46
CA LYS A 555 19.47 -25.56 14.02
C LYS A 555 20.75 -26.24 13.52
N LYS A 556 21.37 -25.72 12.46
CA LYS A 556 22.63 -26.24 11.91
C LYS A 556 23.86 -25.56 12.50
N LEU A 557 23.68 -24.45 13.21
CA LEU A 557 24.71 -23.78 14.00
C LEU A 557 24.85 -24.49 15.35
#